data_AF-A0A833EB83-F1
#
_entry.id   AF-A0A833EB83-F1
#
_cell.length_a   1.000
_cell.length_b   1.000
_cell.length_c   1.000
_cell.angle_alpha   90.00
_cell.angle_beta   90.00
_cell.angle_gamma   90.00
#
_symmetry.space_group_name_H-M   'P 1'
#
loop_
_entity.id
_entity.type
_entity.pdbx_description
1 polymer ?
#
loop_
_entity_poly.entity_id
_entity_poly.type
_entity_poly.pdbx_seq_one_letter_code
_entity_poly.pdbx_strand_id
1 'polypeptide(L)'
;IRYPEIYEMQVTAILKAAIEVKRREGETVKVQIMLPQVSEANEVSHLKHVIEETAERVFEELGERIPYKVGTMIETPRAALTAGEIAKVAEFFSFGTNDLTQMTFGFSRDDAEAKFMANYLEKGILPNNPFEILDTKGVGRLVRIATKEGKESNYDLEVGICGEHGGEPSSIKFFHEAGLDYVSCSPYRIPVARLAAAQAALEQKREIPVTV
;
A
#
# COMPACT_ATOMS: atom_id res chain seq x y z
N ILE A 1 15.67 14.33 -3.57
CA ILE A 1 16.26 13.24 -2.74
C ILE A 1 17.58 13.75 -2.19
N ARG A 2 17.79 13.69 -0.86
CA ARG A 2 18.94 14.35 -0.21
C ARG A 2 20.06 13.39 0.22
N TYR A 3 19.70 12.17 0.62
CA TYR A 3 20.62 11.18 1.20
C TYR A 3 20.38 9.78 0.58
N PRO A 4 20.80 9.54 -0.66
CA PRO A 4 20.62 8.24 -1.32
C PRO A 4 21.30 7.09 -0.56
N GLU A 5 22.40 7.35 0.15
CA GLU A 5 23.17 6.36 0.89
C GLU A 5 22.36 5.58 1.95
N ILE A 6 21.27 6.17 2.45
CA ILE A 6 20.34 5.50 3.37
C ILE A 6 19.60 4.36 2.64
N TYR A 7 19.11 4.63 1.42
CA TYR A 7 18.46 3.62 0.59
C TYR A 7 19.47 2.56 0.16
N GLU A 8 20.68 2.95 -0.22
CA GLU A 8 21.74 2.01 -0.61
C GLU A 8 22.05 1.03 0.52
N MET A 9 22.19 1.53 1.76
CA MET A 9 22.40 0.71 2.95
C MET A 9 21.23 -0.26 3.19
N GLN A 10 19.98 0.23 3.12
CA GLN A 10 18.79 -0.60 3.33
C GLN A 10 18.64 -1.70 2.26
N VAL A 11 18.80 -1.36 0.99
CA VAL A 11 18.75 -2.30 -0.14
C VAL A 11 19.84 -3.36 0.01
N THR A 12 21.05 -2.94 0.36
CA THR A 12 22.17 -3.86 0.63
C THR A 12 21.81 -4.84 1.73
N ALA A 13 21.28 -4.36 2.86
CA ALA A 13 20.87 -5.22 3.96
C ALA A 13 19.78 -6.23 3.56
N ILE A 14 18.74 -5.77 2.86
CA ILE A 14 17.63 -6.60 2.39
C ILE A 14 18.14 -7.71 1.46
N LEU A 15 18.90 -7.36 0.43
CA LEU A 15 19.34 -8.32 -0.59
C LEU A 15 20.38 -9.30 -0.06
N LYS A 16 21.34 -8.85 0.76
CA LYS A 16 22.31 -9.75 1.40
C LYS A 16 21.61 -10.79 2.29
N ALA A 17 20.64 -10.35 3.09
CA ALA A 17 19.85 -11.26 3.92
C ALA A 17 19.03 -12.25 3.08
N ALA A 18 18.38 -11.78 2.02
CA ALA A 18 17.56 -12.62 1.15
C ALA A 18 18.39 -13.68 0.41
N ILE A 19 19.59 -13.33 -0.07
CA ILE A 19 20.53 -14.26 -0.70
C ILE A 19 21.03 -15.29 0.32
N GLU A 20 21.33 -14.89 1.55
CA GLU A 20 21.78 -15.83 2.58
C GLU A 20 20.69 -16.87 2.93
N VAL A 21 19.42 -16.43 3.03
CA VAL A 21 18.30 -17.37 3.19
C VAL A 21 18.17 -18.27 1.96
N LYS A 22 18.29 -17.72 0.74
CA LYS A 22 18.26 -18.50 -0.50
C LYS A 22 19.30 -19.61 -0.52
N ARG A 23 20.53 -19.32 -0.08
CA ARG A 23 21.63 -20.31 0.00
C ARG A 23 21.35 -21.44 0.98
N ARG A 24 20.69 -21.14 2.09
CA ARG A 24 20.41 -22.10 3.16
C ARG A 24 19.16 -22.93 2.89
N GLU A 25 18.11 -22.31 2.37
CA GLU A 25 16.76 -22.87 2.32
C GLU A 25 16.19 -23.02 0.90
N GLY A 26 16.91 -22.56 -0.12
CA GLY A 26 16.46 -22.55 -1.51
C GLY A 26 15.58 -21.34 -1.85
N GLU A 27 14.86 -21.39 -2.95
CA GLU A 27 14.05 -20.27 -3.45
C GLU A 27 12.73 -20.09 -2.67
N THR A 28 12.82 -19.63 -1.42
CA THR A 28 11.69 -19.43 -0.51
C THR A 28 11.32 -17.96 -0.30
N VAL A 29 12.20 -17.02 -0.67
CA VAL A 29 12.06 -15.59 -0.41
C VAL A 29 11.57 -14.84 -1.64
N LYS A 30 10.59 -13.96 -1.44
CA LYS A 30 10.15 -12.96 -2.44
C LYS A 30 10.38 -11.57 -1.87
N VAL A 31 11.24 -10.79 -2.51
CA VAL A 31 11.61 -9.45 -2.04
C VAL A 31 10.74 -8.39 -2.72
N GLN A 32 10.13 -7.52 -1.92
CA GLN A 32 9.43 -6.32 -2.37
C GLN A 32 10.01 -5.12 -1.61
N ILE A 33 10.55 -4.15 -2.35
CA ILE A 33 11.11 -2.91 -1.79
C ILE A 33 10.12 -1.80 -2.09
N MET A 34 9.61 -1.15 -1.05
CA MET A 34 8.55 -0.16 -1.17
C MET A 34 9.06 1.24 -0.80
N LEU A 35 8.85 2.19 -1.71
CA LEU A 35 9.19 3.60 -1.50
C LEU A 35 8.04 4.35 -0.81
N PRO A 36 8.26 4.97 0.36
CA PRO A 36 7.25 5.74 1.07
C PRO A 36 7.16 7.19 0.58
N GLN A 37 6.05 7.85 0.90
CA GLN A 37 5.79 9.29 0.82
C GLN A 37 6.03 9.88 -0.58
N VAL A 38 5.80 9.09 -1.62
CA VAL A 38 5.96 9.57 -3.00
C VAL A 38 4.78 10.46 -3.37
N SER A 39 5.04 11.43 -4.23
CA SER A 39 4.02 12.28 -4.83
C SER A 39 4.14 12.38 -6.34
N GLU A 40 5.27 11.98 -6.92
CA GLU A 40 5.60 12.15 -8.34
C GLU A 40 6.30 10.90 -8.92
N ALA A 41 5.98 10.53 -10.16
CA ALA A 41 6.53 9.35 -10.81
C ALA A 41 8.06 9.43 -10.97
N ASN A 42 8.59 10.63 -11.21
CA ASN A 42 10.03 10.85 -11.29
C ASN A 42 10.77 10.61 -9.96
N GLU A 43 10.11 10.75 -8.80
CA GLU A 43 10.71 10.39 -7.51
C GLU A 43 10.90 8.88 -7.42
N VAL A 44 9.87 8.12 -7.81
CA VAL A 44 9.91 6.66 -7.89
C VAL A 44 10.98 6.21 -8.87
N SER A 45 11.00 6.80 -10.08
CA SER A 45 11.98 6.44 -11.11
C SER A 45 13.42 6.70 -10.67
N HIS A 46 13.69 7.82 -10.00
CA HIS A 46 15.03 8.14 -9.52
C HIS A 46 15.47 7.17 -8.41
N LEU A 47 14.61 6.90 -7.42
CA LEU A 47 14.95 5.98 -6.33
C LEU A 47 15.06 4.54 -6.82
N LYS A 48 14.23 4.13 -7.79
CA LYS A 48 14.33 2.82 -8.43
C LYS A 48 15.71 2.63 -9.07
N HIS A 49 16.22 3.65 -9.75
CA HIS A 49 17.58 3.59 -10.31
C HIS A 49 18.66 3.39 -9.23
N VAL A 50 18.58 4.13 -8.11
CA VAL A 50 19.50 3.93 -6.96
C VAL A 50 19.40 2.51 -6.39
N ILE A 51 18.18 1.97 -6.30
CA ILE A 51 17.95 0.59 -5.84
C ILE A 51 18.59 -0.41 -6.80
N GLU A 52 18.37 -0.25 -8.10
CA GLU A 52 18.89 -1.13 -9.15
C GLU A 52 20.43 -1.12 -9.18
N GLU A 53 21.06 0.05 -9.18
CA GLU A 53 22.53 0.15 -9.11
C GLU A 53 23.09 -0.51 -7.85
N THR A 54 22.44 -0.32 -6.70
CA THR A 54 22.84 -0.98 -5.46
C THR A 54 22.68 -2.49 -5.53
N ALA A 55 21.57 -2.97 -6.09
CA ALA A 55 21.32 -4.40 -6.24
C ALA A 55 22.39 -5.06 -7.10
N GLU A 56 22.75 -4.46 -8.23
CA GLU A 56 23.81 -4.96 -9.11
C GLU A 56 25.15 -5.08 -8.37
N ARG A 57 25.56 -4.05 -7.60
CA ARG A 57 26.78 -4.13 -6.78
C ARG A 57 26.74 -5.28 -5.78
N VAL A 58 25.61 -5.51 -5.11
CA VAL A 58 25.44 -6.63 -4.16
C VAL A 58 25.51 -7.98 -4.87
N PHE A 59 24.89 -8.10 -6.04
CA PHE A 59 24.91 -9.33 -6.83
C PHE A 59 26.31 -9.66 -7.36
N GLU A 60 27.07 -8.64 -7.80
CA GLU A 60 28.47 -8.79 -8.18
C GLU A 60 29.35 -9.21 -6.99
N GLU A 61 29.19 -8.55 -5.83
CA GLU A 61 29.92 -8.89 -4.61
C GLU A 61 29.67 -10.33 -4.15
N LEU A 62 28.41 -10.78 -4.22
CA LEU A 62 28.01 -12.09 -3.71
C LEU A 62 28.06 -13.22 -4.77
N GLY A 63 28.20 -12.88 -6.05
CA GLY A 63 28.18 -13.85 -7.16
C GLY A 63 26.84 -14.56 -7.34
N GLU A 64 25.74 -14.01 -6.81
CA GLU A 64 24.42 -14.62 -6.83
C GLU A 64 23.31 -13.58 -6.93
N ARG A 65 22.24 -13.90 -7.67
CA ARG A 65 21.09 -13.03 -7.89
C ARG A 65 19.83 -13.58 -7.23
N ILE A 66 18.97 -12.66 -6.79
CA ILE A 66 17.61 -12.96 -6.32
C ILE A 66 16.63 -11.96 -6.96
N PRO A 67 15.46 -12.40 -7.45
CA PRO A 67 14.45 -11.48 -7.98
C PRO A 67 13.88 -10.61 -6.86
N TYR A 68 13.63 -9.34 -7.17
CA TYR A 68 12.94 -8.39 -6.31
C TYR A 68 12.02 -7.51 -7.15
N LYS A 69 11.01 -6.91 -6.52
CA LYS A 69 10.16 -5.87 -7.10
C LYS A 69 10.37 -4.54 -6.40
N VAL A 70 10.23 -3.44 -7.14
CA VAL A 70 10.18 -2.08 -6.59
C VAL A 70 8.78 -1.51 -6.78
N GLY A 71 8.15 -1.15 -5.68
CA GLY A 71 6.83 -0.54 -5.66
C GLY A 71 6.81 0.69 -4.76
N THR A 72 5.60 1.20 -4.49
CA THR A 72 5.48 2.42 -3.71
C THR A 72 4.22 2.47 -2.87
N MET A 73 4.30 3.24 -1.79
CA MET A 73 3.14 3.55 -0.97
C MET A 73 2.32 4.66 -1.64
N ILE A 74 1.02 4.44 -1.81
CA ILE A 74 0.08 5.48 -2.22
C ILE A 74 -0.52 6.08 -0.95
N GLU A 75 0.15 7.10 -0.43
CA GLU A 75 -0.19 7.74 0.85
C GLU A 75 -0.27 9.26 0.78
N THR A 76 -0.02 9.84 -0.40
CA THR A 76 -0.25 11.25 -0.68
C THR A 76 -1.42 11.42 -1.66
N PRO A 77 -2.26 12.46 -1.51
CA PRO A 77 -3.35 12.70 -2.44
C PRO A 77 -2.86 12.91 -3.88
N ARG A 78 -1.68 13.53 -4.06
CA ARG A 78 -1.10 13.72 -5.39
C ARG A 78 -0.73 12.40 -6.05
N ALA A 79 -0.09 11.48 -5.33
CA ALA A 79 0.22 10.15 -5.87
C ALA A 79 -1.05 9.41 -6.31
N ALA A 80 -2.14 9.52 -5.53
CA ALA A 80 -3.41 8.92 -5.91
C ALA A 80 -4.03 9.54 -7.17
N LEU A 81 -3.91 10.85 -7.34
CA LEU A 81 -4.45 11.60 -8.49
C LEU A 81 -3.61 11.45 -9.77
N THR A 82 -2.36 11.01 -9.67
CA THR A 82 -1.46 10.78 -10.81
C THR A 82 -0.99 9.32 -10.87
N ALA A 83 -1.80 8.40 -10.34
CA ALA A 83 -1.41 7.02 -10.13
C ALA A 83 -1.06 6.28 -11.42
N GLY A 84 -1.71 6.64 -12.54
CA GLY A 84 -1.39 6.06 -13.84
C GLY A 84 0.06 6.30 -14.28
N GLU A 85 0.62 7.49 -14.02
CA GLU A 85 2.03 7.79 -14.32
C GLU A 85 2.98 7.04 -13.38
N ILE A 86 2.63 6.95 -12.11
CA ILE A 86 3.42 6.21 -11.10
C ILE A 86 3.44 4.70 -11.43
N ALA A 87 2.32 4.14 -11.88
CA ALA A 87 2.20 2.72 -12.21
C ALA A 87 3.06 2.28 -13.42
N LYS A 88 3.53 3.22 -14.26
CA LYS A 88 4.48 2.93 -15.34
C LYS A 88 5.87 2.54 -14.81
N VAL A 89 6.21 2.96 -13.59
CA VAL A 89 7.55 2.76 -13.00
C VAL A 89 7.53 1.88 -11.74
N ALA A 90 6.39 1.79 -11.06
CA ALA A 90 6.17 0.94 -9.90
C ALA A 90 5.54 -0.41 -10.28
N GLU A 91 5.97 -1.48 -9.62
CA GLU A 91 5.47 -2.85 -9.86
C GLU A 91 4.34 -3.26 -8.92
N PHE A 92 4.11 -2.50 -7.85
CA PHE A 92 2.99 -2.67 -6.94
C PHE A 92 2.69 -1.38 -6.19
N PHE A 93 1.44 -1.23 -5.74
CA PHE A 93 0.99 -0.18 -4.84
C PHE A 93 0.59 -0.77 -3.49
N SER A 94 0.94 -0.07 -2.41
CA SER A 94 0.31 -0.28 -1.11
C SER A 94 -0.27 1.03 -0.63
N PHE A 95 -1.57 1.09 -0.36
CA PHE A 95 -2.15 2.29 0.23
C PHE A 95 -1.68 2.45 1.67
N GLY A 96 -1.12 3.62 1.99
CA GLY A 96 -0.87 4.06 3.36
C GLY A 96 -2.02 4.93 3.82
N THR A 97 -3.15 4.31 4.15
CA THR A 97 -4.40 5.07 4.40
C THR A 97 -4.35 5.94 5.63
N ASN A 98 -3.47 5.68 6.59
CA ASN A 98 -3.29 6.57 7.74
C ASN A 98 -2.86 7.97 7.25
N ASP A 99 -1.74 8.05 6.53
CA ASP A 99 -1.22 9.29 5.97
C ASP A 99 -2.12 9.86 4.86
N LEU A 100 -2.71 9.01 4.04
CA LEU A 100 -3.68 9.46 3.04
C LEU A 100 -4.90 10.11 3.69
N THR A 101 -5.42 9.56 4.79
CA THR A 101 -6.49 10.18 5.59
C THR A 101 -6.01 11.49 6.19
N GLN A 102 -4.81 11.55 6.79
CA GLN A 102 -4.26 12.78 7.36
C GLN A 102 -4.23 13.91 6.32
N MET A 103 -3.65 13.64 5.15
CA MET A 103 -3.50 14.65 4.10
C MET A 103 -4.83 15.01 3.42
N THR A 104 -5.76 14.06 3.31
CA THR A 104 -7.07 14.31 2.69
C THR A 104 -7.98 15.16 3.58
N PHE A 105 -7.99 14.88 4.89
CA PHE A 105 -8.78 15.67 5.85
C PHE A 105 -8.07 16.94 6.32
N GLY A 106 -6.74 17.02 6.14
CA GLY A 106 -5.93 18.05 6.78
C GLY A 106 -5.83 17.84 8.29
N PHE A 107 -5.89 16.59 8.75
CA PHE A 107 -5.82 16.23 10.16
C PHE A 107 -4.44 15.68 10.50
N SER A 108 -3.77 16.31 11.45
CA SER A 108 -2.74 15.62 12.23
C SER A 108 -3.46 14.61 13.13
N ARG A 109 -3.15 13.32 13.00
CA ARG A 109 -3.85 12.25 13.75
C ARG A 109 -3.75 12.47 15.24
N ASP A 110 -2.53 12.68 15.75
CA ASP A 110 -2.25 12.88 17.17
C ASP A 110 -3.03 14.07 17.74
N ASP A 111 -3.06 15.18 16.99
CA ASP A 111 -3.80 16.37 17.40
C ASP A 111 -5.31 16.20 17.31
N ALA A 112 -5.80 15.53 16.26
CA ALA A 112 -7.22 15.31 16.05
C ALA A 112 -7.81 14.42 17.14
N GLU A 113 -7.20 13.26 17.38
CA GLU A 113 -7.61 12.32 18.41
C GLU A 113 -7.58 12.95 19.81
N ALA A 114 -6.54 13.74 20.13
CA ALA A 114 -6.39 14.33 21.45
C ALA A 114 -7.27 15.57 21.71
N LYS A 115 -7.60 16.35 20.67
CA LYS A 115 -8.17 17.71 20.88
C LYS A 115 -9.63 17.85 20.48
N PHE A 116 -10.05 17.28 19.35
CA PHE A 116 -11.38 17.62 18.79
C PHE A 116 -12.20 16.46 18.23
N MET A 117 -11.62 15.27 18.00
CA MET A 117 -12.33 14.15 17.39
C MET A 117 -13.56 13.73 18.19
N ALA A 118 -13.45 13.62 19.52
CA ALA A 118 -14.58 13.27 20.39
C ALA A 118 -15.76 14.26 20.23
N ASN A 119 -15.47 15.56 20.18
CA ASN A 119 -16.48 16.60 19.96
C ASN A 119 -17.13 16.50 18.56
N TYR A 120 -16.38 16.10 17.53
CA TYR A 120 -16.90 15.92 16.18
C TYR A 120 -17.89 14.76 16.12
N LEU A 121 -17.58 13.65 16.79
CA LEU A 121 -18.44 12.46 16.86
C LEU A 121 -19.71 12.74 17.68
N GLU A 122 -19.58 13.39 18.85
CA GLU A 122 -20.73 13.74 19.69
C GLU A 122 -21.72 14.66 18.97
N LYS A 123 -21.19 15.61 18.18
CA LYS A 123 -22.00 16.54 17.39
C LYS A 123 -22.50 15.95 16.06
N GLY A 124 -22.12 14.72 15.73
CA GLY A 124 -22.46 14.09 14.45
C GLY A 124 -21.88 14.79 13.22
N ILE A 125 -20.82 15.58 13.38
CA ILE A 125 -20.10 16.23 12.27
C ILE A 125 -19.45 15.16 11.40
N LEU A 126 -18.84 14.16 12.05
CA LEU A 126 -18.38 12.94 11.41
C LEU A 126 -19.15 11.75 11.98
N PRO A 127 -19.54 10.78 11.14
CA PRO A 127 -20.25 9.60 11.61
C PRO A 127 -19.34 8.63 12.38
N ASN A 128 -18.04 8.61 12.06
CA ASN A 128 -17.03 7.72 12.62
C ASN A 128 -15.67 8.42 12.64
N ASN A 129 -14.72 7.91 13.43
CA ASN A 129 -13.33 8.33 13.38
C ASN A 129 -12.68 7.86 12.06
N PRO A 130 -12.25 8.76 11.16
CA PRO A 130 -11.73 8.39 9.83
C PRO A 130 -10.36 7.70 9.87
N PHE A 131 -9.71 7.61 11.04
CA PHE A 131 -8.48 6.86 11.25
C PHE A 131 -8.72 5.40 11.70
N GLU A 132 -9.97 5.06 12.02
CA GLU A 132 -10.39 3.70 12.41
C GLU A 132 -11.21 3.05 11.30
N ILE A 133 -12.17 3.79 10.75
CA ILE A 133 -13.04 3.37 9.65
C ILE A 133 -12.75 4.26 8.46
N LEU A 134 -12.43 3.64 7.31
CA LEU A 134 -12.11 4.36 6.08
C LEU A 134 -13.24 5.31 5.68
N ASP A 135 -12.92 6.58 5.47
CA ASP A 135 -13.82 7.52 4.80
C ASP A 135 -13.97 7.13 3.33
N THR A 136 -15.06 6.44 2.99
CA THR A 136 -15.30 5.95 1.63
C THR A 136 -15.63 7.06 0.61
N LYS A 137 -16.00 8.27 1.07
CA LYS A 137 -16.45 9.37 0.21
C LYS A 137 -15.30 10.27 -0.25
N GLY A 138 -14.35 10.56 0.64
CA GLY A 138 -13.14 11.33 0.34
C GLY A 138 -11.95 10.42 0.09
N VAL A 139 -11.40 9.81 1.14
CA VAL A 139 -10.19 8.98 1.06
C VAL A 139 -10.40 7.78 0.14
N GLY A 140 -11.54 7.09 0.26
CA GLY A 140 -11.91 5.99 -0.60
C GLY A 140 -12.03 6.40 -2.07
N ARG A 141 -12.44 7.64 -2.37
CA ARG A 141 -12.45 8.12 -3.76
C ARG A 141 -11.04 8.19 -4.34
N LEU A 142 -10.05 8.62 -3.56
CA LEU A 142 -8.64 8.59 -3.96
C LEU A 142 -8.14 7.15 -4.17
N VAL A 143 -8.51 6.21 -3.29
CA VAL A 143 -8.19 4.79 -3.44
C VAL A 143 -8.74 4.22 -4.76
N ARG A 144 -10.01 4.53 -5.09
CA ARG A 144 -10.63 4.09 -6.35
C ARG A 144 -9.95 4.67 -7.58
N ILE A 145 -9.65 5.97 -7.59
CA ILE A 145 -8.95 6.63 -8.70
C ILE A 145 -7.59 5.96 -8.92
N ALA A 146 -6.82 5.82 -7.84
CA ALA A 146 -5.47 5.31 -7.92
C ALA A 146 -5.40 3.84 -8.35
N THR A 147 -6.32 3.01 -7.82
CA THR A 147 -6.41 1.59 -8.20
C THR A 147 -6.80 1.45 -9.67
N LYS A 148 -7.80 2.22 -10.12
CA LYS A 148 -8.27 2.17 -11.50
C LYS A 148 -7.18 2.63 -12.47
N GLU A 149 -6.69 3.86 -12.31
CA GLU A 149 -5.70 4.42 -13.24
C GLU A 149 -4.37 3.67 -13.22
N GLY A 150 -3.98 3.15 -12.04
CA GLY A 150 -2.81 2.31 -11.89
C GLY A 150 -2.92 1.01 -12.69
N LYS A 151 -4.02 0.26 -12.50
CA LYS A 151 -4.26 -1.00 -13.23
C LYS A 151 -4.52 -0.80 -14.73
N GLU A 152 -5.09 0.33 -15.13
CA GLU A 152 -5.22 0.71 -16.56
C GLU A 152 -3.85 0.98 -17.20
N SER A 153 -2.88 1.49 -16.43
CA SER A 153 -1.53 1.80 -16.92
C SER A 153 -0.58 0.60 -16.85
N ASN A 154 -0.79 -0.31 -15.91
CA ASN A 154 -0.02 -1.53 -15.73
C ASN A 154 -0.97 -2.67 -15.31
N TYR A 155 -1.28 -3.57 -16.25
CA TYR A 155 -2.22 -4.67 -16.04
C TYR A 155 -1.76 -5.71 -15.01
N ASP A 156 -0.45 -5.81 -14.77
CA ASP A 156 0.15 -6.73 -13.80
C ASP A 156 0.38 -6.06 -12.43
N LEU A 157 -0.11 -4.81 -12.25
CA LEU A 157 0.04 -4.05 -11.02
C LEU A 157 -0.73 -4.71 -9.87
N GLU A 158 0.01 -5.17 -8.87
CA GLU A 158 -0.55 -5.61 -7.60
C GLU A 158 -0.86 -4.38 -6.73
N VAL A 159 -2.08 -4.30 -6.20
CA VAL A 159 -2.54 -3.17 -5.39
C VAL A 159 -3.08 -3.68 -4.07
N GLY A 160 -2.47 -3.28 -2.97
CA GLY A 160 -2.96 -3.60 -1.63
C GLY A 160 -3.03 -2.40 -0.71
N ILE A 161 -3.26 -2.69 0.56
CA ILE A 161 -3.43 -1.71 1.63
C ILE A 161 -2.68 -2.20 2.87
N CYS A 162 -2.01 -1.27 3.56
CA CYS A 162 -1.41 -1.52 4.87
C CYS A 162 -1.96 -0.55 5.92
N GLY A 163 -2.07 -1.03 7.16
CA GLY A 163 -2.41 -0.20 8.32
C GLY A 163 -3.71 -0.62 9.00
N GLU A 164 -4.25 0.29 9.82
CA GLU A 164 -5.37 0.00 10.72
C GLU A 164 -6.64 -0.41 9.96
N HIS A 165 -6.95 0.31 8.88
CA HIS A 165 -8.10 0.04 8.01
C HIS A 165 -8.05 -1.35 7.35
N GLY A 166 -6.85 -1.92 7.16
CA GLY A 166 -6.69 -3.27 6.61
C GLY A 166 -7.21 -4.38 7.52
N GLY A 167 -7.55 -4.06 8.77
CA GLY A 167 -8.16 -4.97 9.74
C GLY A 167 -9.59 -4.61 10.15
N GLU A 168 -10.20 -3.59 9.54
CA GLU A 168 -11.56 -3.13 9.86
C GLU A 168 -12.57 -3.67 8.83
N PRO A 169 -13.60 -4.44 9.22
CA PRO A 169 -14.45 -5.18 8.28
C PRO A 169 -15.12 -4.34 7.18
N SER A 170 -15.64 -3.16 7.51
CA SER A 170 -16.34 -2.32 6.52
C SER A 170 -15.37 -1.70 5.51
N SER A 171 -14.17 -1.33 5.95
CA SER A 171 -13.06 -0.88 5.10
C SER A 171 -12.56 -2.00 4.20
N ILE A 172 -12.41 -3.23 4.71
CA ILE A 172 -12.04 -4.40 3.89
C ILE A 172 -13.07 -4.67 2.80
N LYS A 173 -14.36 -4.60 3.12
CA LYS A 173 -15.42 -4.71 2.12
C LYS A 173 -15.27 -3.66 1.03
N PHE A 174 -15.02 -2.40 1.41
CA PHE A 174 -14.74 -1.33 0.45
C PHE A 174 -13.51 -1.63 -0.43
N PHE A 175 -12.41 -2.11 0.15
CA PHE A 175 -11.18 -2.41 -0.61
C PHE A 175 -11.40 -3.54 -1.61
N HIS A 176 -12.18 -4.56 -1.24
CA HIS A 176 -12.62 -5.63 -2.15
C HIS A 176 -13.42 -5.06 -3.33
N GLU A 177 -14.42 -4.20 -3.05
CA GLU A 177 -15.22 -3.52 -4.09
C GLU A 177 -14.38 -2.59 -4.98
N ALA A 178 -13.35 -1.96 -4.42
CA ALA A 178 -12.43 -1.08 -5.14
C ALA A 178 -11.41 -1.84 -6.00
N GLY A 179 -11.37 -3.18 -5.91
CA GLY A 179 -10.53 -4.04 -6.75
C GLY A 179 -9.09 -4.19 -6.25
N LEU A 180 -8.84 -4.03 -4.94
CA LEU A 180 -7.55 -4.33 -4.34
C LEU A 180 -7.32 -5.85 -4.28
N ASP A 181 -6.06 -6.26 -4.39
CA ASP A 181 -5.62 -7.65 -4.46
C ASP A 181 -5.37 -8.25 -3.07
N TYR A 182 -4.97 -7.43 -2.09
CA TYR A 182 -4.75 -7.88 -0.71
C TYR A 182 -5.02 -6.78 0.33
N VAL A 183 -5.22 -7.22 1.58
CA VAL A 183 -5.20 -6.36 2.76
C VAL A 183 -4.11 -6.83 3.72
N SER A 184 -3.40 -5.89 4.35
CA SER A 184 -2.36 -6.15 5.34
C SER A 184 -2.69 -5.47 6.66
N CYS A 185 -2.67 -6.23 7.74
CA CYS A 185 -3.05 -5.77 9.08
C CYS A 185 -2.18 -6.42 10.16
N SER A 186 -2.31 -5.93 11.39
CA SER A 186 -1.60 -6.48 12.56
C SER A 186 -1.94 -7.97 12.78
N PRO A 187 -0.99 -8.78 13.30
CA PRO A 187 -1.14 -10.24 13.33
C PRO A 187 -2.44 -10.74 13.98
N TYR A 188 -2.88 -10.10 15.07
CA TYR A 188 -4.10 -10.48 15.79
C TYR A 188 -5.39 -10.14 15.03
N ARG A 189 -5.35 -9.25 14.04
CA ARG A 189 -6.49 -8.92 13.17
C ARG A 189 -6.59 -9.82 11.93
N ILE A 190 -5.58 -10.63 11.63
CA ILE A 190 -5.59 -11.53 10.46
C ILE A 190 -6.86 -12.41 10.40
N PRO A 191 -7.32 -13.06 11.50
CA PRO A 191 -8.54 -13.87 11.45
C PRO A 191 -9.78 -13.04 11.09
N VAL A 192 -9.90 -11.83 11.63
CA VAL A 192 -11.01 -10.90 11.34
C VAL A 192 -10.96 -10.46 9.88
N ALA A 193 -9.77 -10.09 9.39
CA ALA A 193 -9.60 -9.63 8.02
C ALA A 193 -9.97 -10.72 6.99
N ARG A 194 -9.56 -11.97 7.26
CA ARG A 194 -9.92 -13.12 6.42
C ARG A 194 -11.43 -13.36 6.39
N LEU A 195 -12.10 -13.27 7.54
CA LEU A 195 -13.55 -13.44 7.62
C LEU A 195 -14.28 -12.31 6.86
N ALA A 196 -13.87 -11.06 7.07
CA ALA A 196 -14.46 -9.91 6.39
C ALA A 196 -14.28 -9.97 4.87
N ALA A 197 -13.08 -10.34 4.38
CA ALA A 197 -12.82 -10.52 2.96
C ALA A 197 -13.68 -11.64 2.35
N ALA A 198 -13.86 -12.76 3.07
CA ALA A 198 -14.74 -13.83 2.62
C ALA A 198 -16.21 -13.39 2.55
N GLN A 199 -16.69 -12.64 3.55
CA GLN A 199 -18.03 -12.07 3.55
C GLN A 199 -18.25 -11.11 2.37
N ALA A 200 -17.31 -10.19 2.13
CA ALA A 200 -17.36 -9.26 1.00
C ALA A 200 -17.44 -10.00 -0.35
N ALA A 201 -16.62 -11.04 -0.54
CA ALA A 201 -16.65 -11.85 -1.76
C ALA A 201 -17.97 -12.63 -1.94
N LEU A 202 -18.59 -13.11 -0.85
CA LEU A 202 -19.88 -13.80 -0.91
C LEU A 202 -21.04 -12.86 -1.22
N GLU A 203 -21.01 -11.64 -0.68
CA GLU A 203 -22.01 -10.62 -0.96
C GLU A 203 -21.97 -10.18 -2.43
N GLN A 204 -20.77 -9.93 -2.98
CA GLN A 204 -20.60 -9.58 -4.40
C GLN A 204 -21.15 -10.68 -5.33
N LYS A 205 -20.91 -11.96 -5.01
CA LYS A 205 -21.45 -13.08 -5.80
C LYS A 205 -22.98 -13.18 -5.77
N ARG A 206 -23.64 -12.73 -4.71
CA ARG A 206 -25.11 -12.72 -4.60
C ARG A 206 -25.74 -11.60 -5.43
N GLU A 207 -25.01 -10.50 -5.64
CA GLU A 207 -25.48 -9.36 -6.43
C GLU A 207 -25.35 -9.58 -7.94
N ILE A 208 -24.40 -10.43 -8.38
CA ILE A 208 -24.33 -10.88 -9.76
C ILE A 208 -25.44 -11.93 -9.97
N PRO A 209 -26.48 -11.67 -10.78
CA PRO A 209 -27.50 -12.68 -11.03
C PRO A 209 -26.83 -13.92 -11.62
N VAL A 210 -27.07 -15.08 -10.99
CA VAL A 210 -26.67 -16.37 -11.55
C VAL A 210 -27.47 -16.54 -12.84
N THR A 211 -26.91 -16.17 -13.98
CA THR A 211 -27.40 -16.64 -15.28
C THR A 211 -27.17 -18.14 -15.33
N VAL A 212 -28.25 -18.89 -15.09
CA VAL A 212 -28.39 -20.32 -15.39
C VAL A 212 -28.72 -20.47 -16.86
#